data_AF-H5UQX2-F1
#
_entry.id   AF-H5UQX2-F1
#
_cell.length_a   1.000
_cell.length_b   1.000
_cell.length_c   1.000
_cell.angle_alpha   90.00
_cell.angle_beta   90.00
_cell.angle_gamma   90.00
#
_symmetry.space_group_name_H-M   'P 1'
#
loop_
_entity.id
_entity.type
_entity.pdbx_description
1 polymer ?
#
loop_
_entity_poly.entity_id
_entity_poly.type
_entity_poly.pdbx_seq_one_letter_code
_entity_poly.pdbx_strand_id
1 'polypeptide(L)'
;MSRAAWEQALTRMEDELDAHEESVRLGDAGVVPAWEPPTDLGALPPELGDRVTHLINRIELLSTFVQYAMRSAENDLAHLDRRHGRSGTASAVALYLDSSV
;
A
#
# COMPACT_ATOMS: atom_id res chain seq x y z
N MET A 1 -16.76 2.32 -30.62
CA MET A 1 -16.56 3.30 -29.53
C MET A 1 -15.25 4.03 -29.82
N SER A 2 -15.21 5.34 -29.56
CA SER A 2 -14.17 6.23 -30.06
C SER A 2 -12.93 6.15 -29.18
N ARG A 3 -11.75 6.36 -29.76
CA ARG A 3 -10.48 6.55 -29.05
C ARG A 3 -10.60 7.49 -27.84
N ALA A 4 -11.41 8.53 -27.95
CA ALA A 4 -11.67 9.49 -26.87
C ALA A 4 -12.28 8.84 -25.61
N ALA A 5 -13.15 7.82 -25.76
CA ALA A 5 -13.70 7.09 -24.62
C ALA A 5 -12.61 6.31 -23.88
N TRP A 6 -11.72 5.66 -24.62
CA TRP A 6 -10.53 5.00 -24.05
C TRP A 6 -9.60 5.98 -23.33
N GLU A 7 -9.31 7.12 -23.96
CA GLU A 7 -8.47 8.15 -23.33
C GLU A 7 -9.06 8.67 -22.02
N GLN A 8 -10.38 8.92 -22.01
CA GLN A 8 -11.09 9.36 -20.81
C GLN A 8 -11.10 8.29 -19.70
N ALA A 9 -11.35 7.03 -20.06
CA ALA A 9 -11.33 5.94 -19.10
C ALA A 9 -9.94 5.74 -18.49
N LEU A 10 -8.88 5.80 -19.31
CA LEU A 10 -7.50 5.68 -18.82
C LEU A 10 -7.12 6.85 -17.93
N THR A 11 -7.50 8.08 -18.28
CA THR A 11 -7.26 9.24 -17.41
C THR A 11 -7.93 9.05 -16.05
N ARG A 12 -9.18 8.58 -16.02
CA ARG A 12 -9.86 8.31 -14.76
C ARG A 12 -9.15 7.24 -13.93
N MET A 13 -8.68 6.15 -14.55
CA MET A 13 -7.94 5.10 -13.85
C MET A 13 -6.61 5.60 -13.32
N GLU A 14 -5.93 6.48 -14.05
CA GLU A 14 -4.68 7.13 -13.61
C GLU A 14 -4.94 8.07 -12.43
N ASP A 15 -5.99 8.90 -12.48
CA ASP A 15 -6.36 9.80 -11.38
C ASP A 15 -6.73 9.01 -10.10
N GLU A 16 -7.46 7.90 -10.25
CA GLU A 16 -7.79 7.00 -9.14
C GLU A 16 -6.51 6.36 -8.55
N LEU A 17 -5.57 5.95 -9.40
CA LEU A 17 -4.28 5.40 -8.96
C LEU A 17 -3.44 6.45 -8.22
N ASP A 18 -3.35 7.67 -8.72
CA ASP A 18 -2.63 8.78 -8.08
C ASP A 18 -3.19 9.05 -6.66
N ALA A 19 -4.52 9.02 -6.52
CA ALA A 19 -5.19 9.17 -5.23
C ALA A 19 -4.84 8.02 -4.26
N HIS A 20 -4.75 6.79 -4.76
CA HIS A 20 -4.35 5.63 -3.96
C HIS A 20 -2.87 5.66 -3.57
N GLU A 21 -1.97 6.04 -4.49
CA GLU A 21 -0.55 6.23 -4.19
C GLU A 21 -0.37 7.26 -3.07
N GLU A 22 -1.10 8.37 -3.13
CA GLU A 22 -1.07 9.41 -2.09
C GLU A 22 -1.61 8.91 -0.75
N SER A 23 -2.74 8.19 -0.77
CA SER A 23 -3.37 7.64 0.44
C SER A 23 -2.42 6.67 1.16
N VAL A 24 -1.75 5.79 0.41
CA VAL A 24 -0.74 4.86 0.94
C VAL A 24 0.45 5.62 1.53
N ARG A 25 0.91 6.68 0.84
CA ARG A 25 2.03 7.51 1.32
C ARG A 25 1.72 8.22 2.64
N LEU A 26 0.47 8.68 2.82
CA LEU A 26 0.02 9.35 4.05
C LEU A 26 -0.36 8.36 5.16
N GLY A 27 -0.47 7.06 4.85
CA GLY A 27 -0.93 6.04 5.80
C GLY A 27 -2.44 6.09 6.06
N ASP A 28 -3.21 6.80 5.23
CA ASP A 28 -4.66 6.93 5.30
C ASP A 28 -5.31 6.02 4.26
N ALA A 29 -5.10 4.70 4.41
CA ALA A 29 -5.65 3.70 3.51
C ALA A 29 -7.04 3.25 3.98
N GLY A 30 -8.07 3.78 3.34
CA GLY A 30 -9.46 3.35 3.53
C GLY A 30 -9.83 2.09 2.73
N VAL A 31 -11.06 1.63 2.92
CA VAL A 31 -11.62 0.50 2.13
C VAL A 31 -11.83 0.98 0.70
N VAL A 32 -11.13 0.35 -0.26
CA VAL A 32 -11.31 0.60 -1.69
C VAL A 32 -12.44 -0.30 -2.21
N PRO A 33 -13.43 0.26 -2.95
CA PRO A 33 -14.47 -0.57 -3.58
C PRO A 33 -13.86 -1.54 -4.60
N ALA A 34 -14.54 -2.66 -4.82
CA ALA A 34 -14.12 -3.60 -5.85
C ALA A 34 -14.13 -2.91 -7.23
N TRP A 35 -13.03 -3.05 -7.97
CA TRP A 35 -12.93 -2.48 -9.30
C TRP A 35 -13.83 -3.23 -10.28
N GLU A 36 -14.61 -2.47 -11.05
CA GLU A 36 -15.46 -3.00 -12.12
C GLU A 36 -14.90 -2.59 -13.49
N PRO A 37 -14.66 -3.56 -14.40
CA PRO A 37 -14.14 -3.25 -15.72
C PRO A 37 -15.16 -2.46 -16.54
N PRO A 38 -14.75 -1.40 -17.27
CA PRO A 38 -15.64 -0.71 -18.18
C PRO A 38 -16.14 -1.65 -19.29
N THR A 39 -17.45 -1.69 -19.51
CA THR A 39 -18.08 -2.60 -20.50
C THR A 39 -18.27 -1.95 -21.87
N ASP A 40 -18.01 -0.66 -21.96
CA ASP A 40 -18.33 0.23 -23.08
C ASP A 40 -17.06 0.78 -23.77
N LEU A 41 -15.91 0.14 -23.64
CA LEU A 41 -14.69 0.64 -24.30
C LEU A 41 -14.40 -0.03 -25.64
N GLY A 42 -14.93 -1.23 -25.89
CA GLY A 42 -14.63 -1.99 -27.11
C GLY A 42 -13.16 -2.38 -27.18
N ALA A 43 -12.61 -2.61 -28.37
CA ALA A 43 -11.20 -2.99 -28.53
C ALA A 43 -10.27 -1.82 -28.19
N LEU A 44 -9.15 -2.12 -27.52
CA LEU A 44 -8.10 -1.15 -27.20
C LEU A 44 -7.42 -0.63 -28.47
N PRO A 45 -7.37 0.69 -28.72
CA PRO A 45 -6.59 1.27 -29.80
C PRO A 45 -5.09 0.98 -29.61
N PRO A 46 -4.37 0.51 -30.64
CA PRO A 46 -2.98 0.08 -30.52
C PRO A 46 -2.05 1.21 -30.05
N GLU A 47 -2.38 2.47 -30.34
CA GLU A 47 -1.62 3.65 -29.94
C GLU A 47 -1.65 3.89 -28.41
N LEU A 48 -2.63 3.32 -27.72
CA LEU A 48 -2.76 3.44 -26.25
C LEU A 48 -2.11 2.26 -25.52
N GLY A 49 -1.54 1.28 -26.23
CA GLY A 49 -0.96 0.09 -25.64
C GLY A 49 0.17 0.38 -24.64
N ASP A 50 1.06 1.32 -24.97
CA ASP A 50 2.15 1.71 -24.08
C ASP A 50 1.64 2.38 -22.80
N ARG A 51 0.60 3.22 -22.91
CA ARG A 51 -0.04 3.89 -21.77
C ARG A 51 -0.68 2.88 -20.82
N VAL A 52 -1.41 1.90 -21.36
CA VAL A 52 -1.99 0.80 -20.59
C VAL A 52 -0.91 -0.02 -19.90
N THR A 53 0.17 -0.36 -20.62
CA THR A 53 1.29 -1.12 -20.05
C THR A 53 1.95 -0.35 -18.90
N HIS A 54 2.15 0.95 -19.06
CA HIS A 54 2.68 1.80 -18.00
C HIS A 54 1.77 1.83 -16.77
N LEU A 55 0.45 1.99 -16.97
CA LEU A 55 -0.53 1.96 -15.89
C LEU A 55 -0.51 0.63 -15.13
N ILE A 56 -0.47 -0.50 -15.84
CA ILE A 56 -0.36 -1.84 -15.22
C ILE A 56 0.88 -1.94 -14.34
N ASN A 57 2.05 -1.54 -14.86
CA ASN A 57 3.31 -1.60 -14.12
C ASN A 57 3.25 -0.77 -12.83
N ARG A 58 2.60 0.40 -12.86
CA ARG A 58 2.41 1.25 -11.67
C ARG A 58 1.50 0.57 -10.64
N ILE A 59 0.40 -0.03 -11.09
CA ILE A 59 -0.53 -0.77 -10.21
C ILE A 59 0.19 -1.95 -9.52
N GLU A 60 1.00 -2.70 -10.26
CA GLU A 60 1.78 -3.83 -9.71
C GLU A 60 2.80 -3.36 -8.66
N LEU A 61 3.48 -2.24 -8.95
CA LEU A 61 4.43 -1.65 -8.02
C LEU A 61 3.75 -1.20 -6.73
N LEU A 62 2.65 -0.45 -6.83
CA LEU A 62 1.88 -0.01 -5.67
C LEU A 62 1.37 -1.20 -4.85
N SER A 63 0.86 -2.23 -5.52
CA SER A 63 0.38 -3.46 -4.87
C SER A 63 1.50 -4.14 -4.07
N THR A 64 2.71 -4.18 -4.62
CA THR A 64 3.90 -4.72 -3.94
C THR A 64 4.25 -3.89 -2.70
N PHE A 65 4.22 -2.56 -2.81
CA PHE A 65 4.46 -1.67 -1.67
C PHE A 65 3.44 -1.86 -0.56
N VAL A 66 2.15 -1.95 -0.88
CA VAL A 66 1.08 -2.18 0.09
C VAL A 66 1.28 -3.51 0.82
N GLN A 67 1.58 -4.59 0.09
CA GLN A 67 1.86 -5.90 0.71
C GLN A 67 3.05 -5.86 1.67
N TYR A 68 4.12 -5.15 1.29
CA TYR A 68 5.28 -4.97 2.16
C TYR A 68 4.94 -4.17 3.41
N ALA A 69 4.21 -3.06 3.28
CA ALA A 69 3.78 -2.23 4.39
C ALA A 69 2.91 -3.01 5.37
N MET A 70 1.95 -3.79 4.87
CA MET A 70 1.11 -4.67 5.70
C MET A 70 1.94 -5.66 6.50
N ARG A 71 2.88 -6.36 5.85
CA ARG A 71 3.76 -7.32 6.51
C ARG A 71 4.67 -6.67 7.56
N SER A 72 5.13 -5.44 7.31
CA SER A 72 5.90 -4.69 8.30
C SER A 72 5.05 -4.38 9.53
N ALA A 73 3.83 -3.88 9.33
CA ALA A 73 2.91 -3.56 10.42
C ALA A 73 2.55 -4.80 11.25
N GLU A 74 2.32 -5.96 10.62
CA GLU A 74 2.10 -7.23 11.32
C GLU A 74 3.28 -7.63 12.20
N ASN A 75 4.51 -7.48 11.70
CA ASN A 75 5.72 -7.76 12.47
C ASN A 75 5.89 -6.82 13.67
N ASP A 76 5.57 -5.54 13.47
CA ASP A 76 5.63 -4.53 14.53
C ASP A 76 4.62 -4.84 15.64
N LEU A 77 3.38 -5.20 15.29
CA LEU A 77 2.37 -5.67 16.24
C LEU A 77 2.85 -6.92 17.01
N ALA A 78 3.35 -7.93 16.31
CA ALA A 78 3.86 -9.15 16.94
C ALA A 78 5.08 -8.90 17.85
N HIS A 79 5.88 -7.88 17.56
CA HIS A 79 6.98 -7.46 18.43
C HIS A 79 6.47 -6.72 19.69
N LEU A 80 5.47 -5.85 19.56
CA LEU A 80 4.82 -5.18 20.68
C LEU A 80 4.13 -6.18 21.61
N ASP A 81 3.41 -7.16 21.08
CA ASP A 81 2.73 -8.20 21.87
C ASP A 81 3.74 -9.01 22.71
N ARG A 82 4.88 -9.39 22.11
CA ARG A 82 5.95 -10.10 22.82
C ARG A 82 6.56 -9.28 23.96
N ARG A 83 6.66 -7.95 23.82
CA ARG A 83 7.15 -7.07 24.89
C ARG A 83 6.15 -6.94 26.04
N HIS A 84 4.86 -6.81 25.73
CA HIS A 84 3.82 -6.74 26.76
C HIS A 84 3.67 -8.07 27.51
N GLY A 85 3.77 -9.21 26.83
CA GLY A 85 3.74 -10.53 27.47
C GLY A 85 4.94 -10.82 28.38
N ARG A 86 6.09 -10.16 28.15
CA ARG A 86 7.32 -10.34 28.96
C ARG A 86 7.45 -9.36 30.13
N SER A 87 6.64 -8.29 30.15
CA SER A 87 6.64 -7.30 31.23
C SER A 87 5.94 -7.76 32.52
N GLY A 88 5.43 -9.00 32.59
CA GLY A 88 4.75 -9.55 33.77
C GLY A 88 5.64 -10.26 34.79
N THR A 89 6.89 -10.63 34.46
CA THR A 89 7.74 -11.43 35.37
C THR A 89 9.24 -11.21 35.15
N ALA A 90 9.69 -9.96 35.07
CA ALA A 90 11.11 -9.65 35.21
C ALA A 90 11.28 -8.77 36.44
N SER A 91 11.52 -9.41 37.59
CA SER A 91 12.13 -8.77 38.75
C SER A 91 13.45 -8.16 38.27
N ALA A 92 13.42 -6.87 37.92
CA ALA A 92 14.59 -6.12 37.57
C ALA A 92 15.39 -5.89 38.86
N VAL A 93 16.38 -6.73 39.09
CA VAL A 93 17.39 -6.49 40.14
C VAL A 93 18.20 -5.27 39.69
N ALA A 94 17.93 -4.12 40.31
CA ALA A 94 18.73 -2.92 40.14
C ALA A 94 20.12 -3.16 40.75
N LEU A 95 21.10 -3.49 39.90
CA LEU A 95 22.51 -3.47 40.29
C LEU A 95 22.97 -2.02 40.35
N TYR A 96 23.00 -1.45 41.55
CA TYR A 96 23.72 -0.21 41.81
C TYR A 96 25.23 -0.53 41.81
N LEU A 97 25.94 0.00 40.82
CA LEU A 97 27.40 0.06 40.86
C LEU A 97 27.78 1.15 41.88
N ASP A 98 28.09 0.70 43.09
CA ASP A 98 28.72 1.52 44.12
C ASP A 98 30.16 1.83 43.70
N SER A 99 30.37 3.01 43.12
CA SER A 99 31.70 3.57 42.93
C SER A 99 32.15 4.22 44.25
N SER A 100 32.59 3.40 45.18
CA SER A 100 33.27 3.84 46.40
C SER A 100 34.76 4.07 46.14
N VAL A 101 35.11 5.37 46.11
CA VAL A 101 36.36 6.09 46.44
C VAL A 101 37.70 5.38 46.24
#